data_AF-A0A8S0SFP0-F1
#
_entry.id   AF-A0A8S0SFP0-F1
#
_cell.length_a   1.000
_cell.length_b   1.000
_cell.length_c   1.000
_cell.angle_alpha   90.00
_cell.angle_beta   90.00
_cell.angle_gamma   90.00
#
_symmetry.space_group_name_H-M   'P 1'
#
loop_
_entity.id
_entity.type
_entity.pdbx_description
1 polymer ?
#
loop_
_entity_poly.entity_id
_entity_poly.type
_entity_poly.pdbx_seq_one_letter_code
_entity_poly.pdbx_strand_id
1 'polypeptide(L)'
;MRPKTPIVKDPKGILPSESIVIWAEVSQAILQKCWEKAREAKSVVEEKQREVAKERKLKDENWVAKHFTVSHSKESGWECLLNHKLVPSTPIVVSPYH
;
A
#
# COMPACT_ATOMS: atom_id res chain seq x y z
N MET A 1 8.21 -25.60 1.05
CA MET A 1 9.12 -24.49 1.45
C MET A 1 8.28 -23.46 2.20
N ARG A 2 8.62 -23.08 3.45
CA ARG A 2 7.87 -22.03 4.18
C ARG A 2 8.45 -20.65 3.80
N PRO A 3 7.61 -19.66 3.40
CA PRO A 3 8.10 -18.31 3.15
C PRO A 3 8.62 -17.69 4.45
N LYS A 4 9.77 -17.02 4.38
CA LYS A 4 10.36 -16.31 5.52
C LYS A 4 9.63 -14.98 5.73
N THR A 5 9.35 -14.62 6.98
CA THR A 5 8.68 -13.36 7.30
C THR A 5 9.63 -12.18 7.05
N PRO A 6 9.22 -11.20 6.23
CA PRO A 6 10.00 -9.98 6.04
C PRO A 6 9.96 -9.08 7.29
N ILE A 7 11.01 -8.31 7.52
CA ILE A 7 11.15 -7.34 8.61
C ILE A 7 11.45 -5.95 8.05
N VAL A 8 10.92 -4.92 8.69
CA VAL A 8 11.26 -3.53 8.39
C VAL A 8 12.53 -3.16 9.18
N LYS A 9 13.63 -2.85 8.48
CA LYS A 9 14.92 -2.50 9.10
C LYS A 9 15.12 -1.00 9.29
N ASP A 10 14.55 -0.18 8.41
CA ASP A 10 14.64 1.28 8.49
C ASP A 10 13.24 1.90 8.61
N PRO A 11 12.75 2.13 9.84
CA PRO A 11 11.47 2.79 10.06
C PRO A 11 11.41 4.23 9.55
N LYS A 12 12.55 4.92 9.44
CA LYS A 12 12.60 6.31 8.98
C LYS A 12 12.50 6.42 7.46
N GLY A 13 12.90 5.38 6.74
CA GLY A 13 12.78 5.28 5.28
C GLY A 13 11.38 4.93 4.77
N ILE A 14 10.40 4.71 5.66
CA ILE A 14 9.03 4.37 5.25
C ILE A 14 8.29 5.63 4.77
N LEU A 15 7.75 5.59 3.56
CA LEU A 15 6.99 6.71 3.02
C LEU A 15 5.62 6.85 3.72
N PRO A 16 5.07 8.08 3.82
CA PRO A 16 3.75 8.30 4.40
C PRO A 16 2.60 7.56 3.68
N SER A 17 2.79 7.18 2.42
CA SER A 17 1.81 6.41 1.64
C SER A 17 1.91 4.90 1.82
N GLU A 18 2.89 4.41 2.59
CA GLU A 18 3.07 2.97 2.84
C GLU A 18 2.00 2.43 3.79
N SER A 19 1.66 1.16 3.63
CA SER A 19 0.57 0.50 4.36
C SER A 19 0.75 0.55 5.87
N ILE A 20 1.97 0.33 6.37
CA ILE A 20 2.28 0.36 7.81
C ILE A 20 2.01 1.73 8.43
N VAL A 21 2.12 2.82 7.66
CA VAL A 21 1.83 4.18 8.14
C VAL A 21 0.33 4.47 8.02
N ILE A 22 -0.25 4.22 6.84
CA ILE A 22 -1.67 4.52 6.57
C ILE A 22 -2.60 3.73 7.51
N TRP A 23 -2.26 2.48 7.82
CA TRP A 23 -3.07 1.60 8.66
C TRP A 23 -2.61 1.55 10.13
N ALA A 24 -1.61 2.34 10.53
CA ALA A 24 -0.99 2.27 11.86
C ALA A 24 -2.02 2.33 13.00
N GLU A 25 -2.93 3.30 12.96
CA GLU A 25 -3.93 3.50 14.02
C GLU A 25 -4.96 2.36 14.05
N VAL A 26 -5.39 1.89 12.88
CA VAL A 26 -6.31 0.74 12.77
C VAL A 26 -5.65 -0.51 13.36
N SER A 27 -4.40 -0.80 12.96
CA SER A 27 -3.64 -1.92 13.49
C SER A 27 -3.44 -1.83 14.99
N GLN A 28 -3.11 -0.64 15.52
CA GLN A 28 -2.94 -0.42 16.96
C GLN A 28 -4.24 -0.67 17.73
N ALA A 29 -5.38 -0.17 17.23
CA ALA A 29 -6.67 -0.38 17.85
C ALA A 29 -7.10 -1.86 17.83
N ILE A 30 -6.81 -2.58 16.73
CA ILE A 30 -7.03 -4.04 16.63
C ILE A 30 -6.18 -4.80 17.64
N LEU A 31 -4.89 -4.47 17.78
CA LEU A 31 -4.01 -5.10 18.77
C LEU A 31 -4.50 -4.86 20.20
N GLN A 32 -5.11 -3.70 20.47
CA GLN A 32 -5.75 -3.36 21.74
C GLN A 32 -7.17 -3.95 21.88
N LYS A 33 -7.70 -4.64 20.86
CA LYS A 33 -9.08 -5.14 20.79
C LYS A 33 -10.15 -4.05 20.96
N CYS A 34 -9.82 -2.80 20.63
CA CYS A 34 -10.74 -1.67 20.65
C CYS A 34 -11.43 -1.54 19.29
N TRP A 35 -12.49 -2.32 19.09
CA TRP A 35 -13.15 -2.46 17.79
C TRP A 35 -13.81 -1.18 17.27
N GLU A 36 -14.40 -0.38 18.17
CA GLU A 36 -14.99 0.91 17.78
C GLU A 36 -13.92 1.87 17.27
N LYS A 37 -12.79 2.01 18.00
CA LYS A 37 -11.67 2.83 17.53
C LYS A 37 -11.09 2.33 16.21
N ALA A 38 -10.98 1.02 16.02
CA ALA A 38 -10.52 0.44 14.76
C ALA A 38 -11.46 0.79 13.60
N ARG A 39 -12.79 0.75 13.83
CA ARG A 39 -13.80 1.13 12.83
C ARG A 39 -13.75 2.61 12.49
N GLU A 40 -13.62 3.48 13.50
CA GLU A 40 -13.48 4.92 13.29
C GLU A 40 -12.23 5.25 12.48
N ALA A 41 -11.06 4.75 12.90
CA ALA A 41 -9.80 4.97 12.19
C ALA A 41 -9.84 4.43 10.74
N LYS A 42 -10.45 3.26 10.52
CA LYS A 42 -10.67 2.72 9.16
C LYS A 42 -11.53 3.65 8.32
N SER A 43 -12.61 4.17 8.90
CA SER A 43 -13.53 5.07 8.20
C SER A 43 -12.85 6.37 7.76
N VAL A 44 -11.96 6.92 8.60
CA VAL A 44 -11.15 8.11 8.26
C VAL A 44 -10.25 7.84 7.04
N VAL A 45 -9.55 6.70 7.02
CA VAL A 45 -8.67 6.32 5.89
C VAL A 45 -9.49 6.17 4.60
N GLU A 46 -10.60 5.45 4.66
CA GLU A 46 -11.43 5.15 3.48
C GLU A 46 -12.15 6.38 2.94
N GLU A 47 -12.68 7.26 3.80
CA GLU A 47 -13.36 8.48 3.33
C GLU A 47 -12.38 9.46 2.70
N LYS A 48 -11.17 9.62 3.27
CA LYS A 48 -10.12 10.43 2.65
C LYS A 48 -9.76 9.94 1.25
N GLN A 49 -9.66 8.62 1.04
CA GLN A 49 -9.44 8.08 -0.32
C GLN A 49 -10.65 8.29 -1.23
N ARG A 50 -11.87 8.29 -0.69
CA ARG A 50 -13.10 8.60 -1.45
C ARG A 50 -13.11 10.05 -1.92
N GLU A 51 -12.69 11.00 -1.09
CA GLU A 51 -12.52 12.41 -1.45
C GLU A 51 -11.50 12.59 -2.57
N VAL A 52 -10.31 12.00 -2.42
CA VAL A 52 -9.27 12.05 -3.46
C VAL A 52 -9.76 11.45 -4.77
N ALA A 53 -10.55 10.38 -4.73
CA ALA A 53 -11.17 9.80 -5.93
C ALA A 53 -12.22 10.74 -6.56
N LYS A 54 -13.02 11.45 -5.75
CA LYS A 54 -13.97 12.47 -6.24
C LYS A 54 -13.20 13.62 -6.91
N GLU A 55 -12.13 14.11 -6.30
CA GLU A 55 -11.31 15.20 -6.84
C GLU A 55 -10.69 14.84 -8.20
N ARG A 56 -10.16 13.63 -8.35
CA ARG A 56 -9.63 13.17 -9.66
C ARG A 56 -10.71 13.16 -10.73
N LYS A 57 -11.90 12.65 -10.41
CA LYS A 57 -13.05 12.66 -11.34
C LYS A 57 -13.45 14.07 -11.75
N LEU A 58 -13.46 15.02 -10.82
CA LEU A 58 -13.76 16.43 -11.14
C LEU A 58 -12.73 17.07 -12.07
N LYS A 59 -11.48 16.58 -12.06
CA LYS A 59 -10.39 17.02 -12.92
C LYS A 59 -10.25 16.21 -14.22
N ASP A 60 -11.13 15.24 -14.45
CA ASP A 60 -11.03 14.27 -15.55
C ASP A 60 -9.68 13.51 -15.58
N GLU A 61 -9.10 13.28 -14.38
CA GLU A 61 -7.83 12.58 -14.21
C GLU A 61 -8.07 11.09 -13.89
N ASN A 62 -7.34 10.22 -14.60
CA ASN A 62 -7.31 8.79 -14.29
C ASN A 62 -6.29 8.47 -13.20
N TRP A 63 -6.63 7.52 -12.32
CA TRP A 63 -5.64 6.97 -11.38
C TRP A 63 -4.65 6.09 -12.14
N VAL A 64 -3.36 6.35 -11.94
CA VAL A 64 -2.26 5.58 -12.54
C VAL A 64 -1.39 5.01 -11.42
N ALA A 65 -1.03 3.72 -11.54
CA ALA A 65 -0.15 3.05 -10.59
C ALA A 65 1.28 3.61 -10.69
N LYS A 66 1.93 3.82 -9.53
CA LYS A 66 3.24 4.48 -9.45
C LYS A 66 4.37 3.64 -10.07
N HIS A 67 4.41 2.35 -9.73
CA HIS A 67 5.56 1.50 -10.06
C HIS A 67 5.30 0.50 -11.19
N PHE A 68 4.05 0.30 -11.57
CA PHE A 68 3.66 -0.67 -12.58
C PHE A 68 2.68 -0.06 -13.57
N THR A 69 2.72 -0.55 -14.80
CA THR A 69 1.69 -0.36 -15.82
C THR A 69 0.98 -1.68 -15.99
N VAL A 70 -0.34 -1.67 -15.80
CA VAL A 70 -1.19 -2.83 -15.96
C VAL A 70 -2.10 -2.60 -17.16
N SER A 71 -2.05 -3.50 -18.12
CA SER A 71 -2.86 -3.46 -19.33
C SER A 71 -3.56 -4.80 -19.55
N HIS A 72 -4.72 -4.77 -20.18
CA HIS A 72 -5.46 -5.96 -20.56
C HIS A 72 -5.76 -5.96 -22.05
N SER A 73 -5.45 -7.05 -22.73
CA SER A 73 -5.86 -7.31 -24.11
C SER A 73 -6.69 -8.60 -24.18
N LYS A 74 -7.47 -8.79 -25.25
CA LYS A 74 -8.27 -10.01 -25.41
C LYS A 74 -7.40 -11.21 -25.76
N GLU A 75 -6.24 -10.96 -26.37
CA GLU A 75 -5.33 -11.95 -26.93
C GLU A 75 -4.29 -12.42 -25.91
N SER A 76 -3.70 -11.50 -25.15
CA SER A 76 -2.64 -11.76 -24.17
C SER A 76 -3.10 -11.69 -22.71
N GLY A 77 -4.35 -11.28 -22.46
CA GLY A 77 -4.89 -11.18 -21.10
C GLY A 77 -4.26 -10.01 -20.33
N TRP A 78 -3.96 -10.22 -19.05
CA TRP A 78 -3.35 -9.21 -18.17
C TRP A 78 -1.83 -9.18 -18.31
N GLU A 79 -1.31 -8.01 -18.65
CA GLU A 79 0.12 -7.71 -18.65
C GLU A 79 0.46 -6.70 -17.55
N CYS A 80 1.56 -6.95 -16.84
CA CYS A 80 2.06 -6.06 -15.79
C CYS A 80 3.54 -5.75 -16.07
N LEU A 81 3.82 -4.49 -16.38
CA LEU A 81 5.16 -4.00 -16.70
C LEU A 81 5.66 -3.09 -15.58
N LEU A 82 6.93 -3.20 -15.22
CA LEU A 82 7.56 -2.32 -14.24
C LEU A 82 7.88 -0.96 -14.91
N ASN A 83 7.45 0.14 -14.30
CA ASN A 83 7.65 1.49 -14.85
C ASN A 83 9.12 1.93 -14.77
N HIS A 84 9.90 1.36 -13.85
CA HIS A 84 11.29 1.72 -13.60
C HIS A 84 12.18 0.48 -13.61
N LYS A 85 13.28 0.49 -14.37
CA LYS A 85 14.22 -0.64 -14.41
C LYS A 85 15.01 -0.83 -13.10
N LEU A 86 15.14 0.22 -12.31
CA LEU A 86 15.86 0.23 -11.04
C LEU A 86 14.93 0.75 -9.95
N VAL A 87 14.91 0.06 -8.81
CA VAL A 87 14.21 0.50 -7.60
C VAL A 87 15.23 0.84 -6.51
N PRO A 88 15.01 1.90 -5.74
CA PRO A 88 15.86 2.22 -4.60
C PRO A 88 15.83 1.09 -3.57
N SER A 89 16.84 1.04 -2.71
CA SER A 89 16.91 0.04 -1.64
C SER A 89 15.66 0.13 -0.77
N THR A 90 15.00 -1.01 -0.55
CA THR A 90 13.77 -1.09 0.25
C THR A 90 14.09 -1.12 1.75
N PRO A 91 13.26 -0.50 2.61
CA PRO A 91 13.40 -0.61 4.06
C PRO A 91 13.03 -2.02 4.58
N ILE A 92 12.45 -2.89 3.73
CA ILE A 92 12.03 -4.25 4.07
C ILE A 92 13.11 -5.25 3.65
N VAL A 93 13.50 -6.14 4.55
CA VAL A 93 14.42 -7.24 4.25
C VAL A 93 13.87 -8.58 4.72
N VAL A 94 14.31 -9.66 4.10
CA VAL A 94 14.05 -11.01 4.59
C VAL A 94 15.12 -11.38 5.61
N SER A 95 14.74 -11.77 6.83
CA SER A 95 15.71 -12.25 7.82
C SER A 95 16.40 -13.52 7.29
N PRO A 96 17.74 -13.60 7.24
CA PRO A 96 18.42 -14.82 6.86
C PRO A 96 18.32 -15.91 7.94
N TYR A 97 18.10 -15.56 9.21
CA TYR A 97 18.22 -16.48 10.36
C TYR A 97 16.89 -17.14 10.78
N HIS A 98 16.91 -18.48 10.78
CA HIS A 98 16.51 -19.32 11.92
C HIS A 98 17.68 -20.25 12.21
#